data_AF-A0A926I0H0-F1
#
_entry.id   AF-A0A926I0H0-F1
#
_cell.length_a   1.000
_cell.length_b   1.000
_cell.length_c   1.000
_cell.angle_alpha   90.00
_cell.angle_beta   90.00
_cell.angle_gamma   90.00
#
_symmetry.space_group_name_H-M   'P 1'
#
loop_
_entity.id
_entity.type
_entity.pdbx_description
1 polymer ?
#
loop_
_entity_poly.entity_id
_entity_poly.type
_entity_poly.pdbx_seq_one_letter_code
_entity_poly.pdbx_strand_id
1 'polypeptide(L)'
;RMRYLDPTSGRFLTEDPAKDGLNWFSYCGGNPVKFTDPWGLEEVMLRYVTEKNYGTTLYDTASCSMEVTMFGQTHTFAGPLINGEMIVDSAVLADLFQMDEKNFWHNEGDKFDTADDAAMGFGLMYNPKSTKTSYNYPIGREYGAFIYDESSAEKRAYTFRNVTKGNQDSVQLPSPDKNRLLAAWVHTHGASSPQYESEKFSGCIVDFDTNGKKIENGDGVYTLLLGVDGYVITPSGSFKCLSKLWKKRDIEILPDNDPAVRIIANNLPH
;
A
#
# COMPACT_ATOMS: atom_id res chain seq x y z
N ARG A 1 17.78 30.04 5.13
CA ARG A 1 18.25 29.87 6.53
C ARG A 1 17.52 28.65 7.09
N MET A 2 18.25 27.64 7.54
CA MET A 2 17.73 26.38 8.09
C MET A 2 17.08 26.61 9.47
N ARG A 3 15.90 26.03 9.71
CA ARG A 3 15.29 25.94 11.05
C ARG A 3 15.73 24.63 11.71
N TYR A 4 16.10 24.69 12.98
CA TYR A 4 16.46 23.51 13.77
C TYR A 4 15.23 23.04 14.56
N LEU A 5 14.93 21.75 14.50
CA LEU A 5 13.82 21.12 15.24
C LEU A 5 14.35 20.61 16.58
N ASP A 6 13.60 20.83 17.66
CA ASP A 6 13.79 20.09 18.90
C ASP A 6 12.99 18.78 18.83
N PRO A 7 13.67 17.62 18.75
CA PRO A 7 12.99 16.33 18.64
C PRO A 7 12.23 15.95 19.92
N THR A 8 12.53 16.56 21.06
CA THR A 8 11.87 16.27 22.34
C THR A 8 10.51 16.94 22.44
N SER A 9 10.42 18.17 21.93
CA SER A 9 9.20 18.98 22.03
C SER A 9 8.40 19.03 20.72
N GLY A 10 8.96 18.54 19.60
CA GLY A 10 8.32 18.57 18.29
C GLY A 10 8.06 20.01 17.84
N ARG A 11 8.98 20.94 18.13
CA ARG A 11 8.84 22.37 17.81
C ARG A 11 10.11 22.88 17.16
N PHE A 12 9.97 23.93 16.34
CA PHE A 12 11.14 24.62 15.83
C PHE A 12 11.81 25.43 16.96
N LEU A 13 13.14 25.44 16.97
CA LEU A 13 13.96 26.23 17.89
C LEU A 13 14.09 27.69 17.48
N THR A 14 13.59 28.05 16.29
CA THR A 14 13.69 29.38 15.70
C THR A 14 12.36 29.78 15.07
N GLU A 15 11.98 31.04 15.25
CA GLU A 15 10.75 31.63 14.70
C GLU A 15 10.62 31.48 13.18
N ASP A 16 9.40 31.34 12.70
CA ASP A 16 9.08 31.36 11.27
C ASP A 16 9.45 32.71 10.61
N PRO A 17 10.35 32.73 9.60
CA PRO A 17 10.70 33.96 8.88
C PRO A 17 9.52 34.66 8.20
N ALA A 18 8.47 33.91 7.83
CA ALA A 18 7.27 34.45 7.20
C ALA A 18 6.28 35.06 8.23
N LYS A 19 6.48 34.79 9.54
CA LYS A 19 5.62 35.21 10.66
C LYS A 19 4.13 34.92 10.44
N ASP A 20 3.86 33.79 9.78
CA ASP A 20 2.50 33.39 9.45
C ASP A 20 1.85 32.60 10.61
N GLY A 21 0.55 32.82 10.81
CA GLY A 21 -0.23 32.22 11.90
C GLY A 21 0.00 32.79 13.31
N LEU A 22 -0.68 32.19 14.29
CA LEU A 22 -0.69 32.62 15.70
C LEU A 22 0.46 32.03 16.54
N ASN A 23 1.19 31.02 16.05
CA ASN A 23 2.28 30.36 16.78
C ASN A 23 3.47 30.03 15.87
N TRP A 24 4.50 30.86 15.94
CA TRP A 24 5.68 30.86 15.05
C TRP A 24 6.74 29.79 15.37
N PHE A 25 6.46 28.90 16.34
CA PHE A 25 7.32 27.78 16.73
C PHE A 25 6.67 26.40 16.50
N SER A 26 5.45 26.36 15.97
CA SER A 26 4.69 25.11 15.82
C SER A 26 5.18 24.26 14.64
N TYR A 27 5.36 22.96 14.88
CA TYR A 27 5.47 21.94 13.85
C TYR A 27 4.09 21.32 13.64
N CYS A 28 3.60 21.26 12.38
CA CYS A 28 2.30 20.67 12.02
C CYS A 28 1.12 21.14 12.89
N GLY A 29 1.08 22.42 13.32
CA GLY A 29 -0.02 22.96 14.11
C GLY A 29 -0.26 22.27 15.47
N GLY A 30 0.71 21.51 15.98
CA GLY A 30 0.60 20.81 17.27
C GLY A 30 -0.20 19.50 17.27
N ASN A 31 -0.45 18.88 16.10
CA ASN A 31 -1.16 17.60 16.04
C ASN A 31 -0.66 16.69 14.88
N PRO A 32 0.42 15.92 15.08
CA PRO A 32 1.05 15.12 14.02
C PRO A 32 0.33 13.81 13.66
N VAL A 33 -0.86 13.51 14.22
CA VAL A 33 -1.57 12.22 14.03
C VAL A 33 -3.07 12.38 13.73
N LYS A 34 -3.62 13.60 13.59
CA LYS A 34 -5.10 13.75 13.56
C LYS A 34 -5.60 14.85 12.63
N PHE A 35 -5.44 14.65 11.33
CA PHE A 35 -6.30 15.28 10.32
C PHE A 35 -6.87 14.19 9.43
N THR A 36 -8.20 14.04 9.48
CA THR A 36 -8.96 13.41 8.40
C THR A 36 -8.79 14.30 7.17
N ASP A 37 -8.20 13.76 6.11
CA ASP A 37 -7.79 14.50 4.92
C ASP A 37 -8.86 14.42 3.80
N PRO A 38 -9.53 15.54 3.45
CA PRO A 38 -10.43 15.60 2.31
C PRO A 38 -9.71 15.71 0.94
N TRP A 39 -8.37 15.81 0.90
CA TRP A 39 -7.59 16.22 -0.28
C TRP A 39 -6.67 15.16 -0.91
N GLY A 40 -6.44 14.01 -0.30
CA GLY A 40 -5.78 12.87 -0.95
C GLY A 40 -4.26 12.90 -0.92
N LEU A 41 -3.67 12.82 0.26
CA LEU A 41 -2.26 12.47 0.44
C LEU A 41 -2.00 11.02 0.01
N GLU A 42 -0.93 10.79 -0.75
CA GLU A 42 -0.54 9.46 -1.22
C GLU A 42 0.75 9.05 -0.49
N GLU A 43 0.66 8.04 0.37
CA GLU A 43 1.80 7.54 1.14
C GLU A 43 2.68 6.67 0.22
N VAL A 44 4.00 6.85 0.28
CA VAL A 44 4.92 6.25 -0.70
C VAL A 44 6.17 5.62 -0.08
N MET A 45 6.74 4.63 -0.76
CA MET A 45 8.01 4.00 -0.37
C MET A 45 9.17 4.92 -0.75
N LEU A 46 9.76 5.62 0.23
CA LEU A 46 10.72 6.69 0.00
C LEU A 46 11.91 6.26 -0.87
N ARG A 47 12.49 5.09 -0.58
CA ARG A 47 13.62 4.57 -1.35
C ARG A 47 13.22 4.33 -2.80
N TYR A 48 12.12 3.61 -3.01
CA TYR A 48 11.62 3.31 -4.34
C TYR A 48 11.39 4.57 -5.17
N VAL A 49 10.63 5.53 -4.65
CA VAL A 49 10.25 6.74 -5.41
C VAL A 49 11.45 7.65 -5.65
N THR A 50 12.44 7.62 -4.76
CA THR A 50 13.72 8.31 -4.96
C THR A 50 14.46 7.71 -6.15
N GLU A 51 14.69 6.39 -6.14
CA GLU A 51 15.43 5.69 -7.21
C GLU A 51 14.70 5.78 -8.56
N LYS A 52 13.36 5.69 -8.55
CA LYS A 52 12.50 5.93 -9.72
C LYS A 52 12.76 7.28 -10.37
N ASN A 53 13.06 8.30 -9.56
CA ASN A 53 13.36 9.65 -10.01
C ASN A 53 14.87 9.93 -10.10
N TYR A 54 15.68 8.88 -10.33
CA TYR A 54 17.13 8.94 -10.52
C TYR A 54 17.91 9.50 -9.31
N GLY A 55 17.30 9.46 -8.13
CA GLY A 55 17.94 9.79 -6.87
C GLY A 55 18.70 8.63 -6.25
N THR A 56 19.34 8.92 -5.13
CA THR A 56 20.05 7.96 -4.29
C THR A 56 19.60 8.08 -2.84
N THR A 57 19.65 6.98 -2.11
CA THR A 57 19.34 6.96 -0.68
C THR A 57 20.48 6.38 0.14
N LEU A 58 20.58 6.81 1.40
CA LEU A 58 21.47 6.23 2.40
C LEU A 58 20.72 6.11 3.73
N TYR A 59 20.56 4.88 4.21
CA TYR A 59 19.91 4.63 5.50
C TYR A 59 20.91 4.69 6.65
N ASP A 60 20.62 5.51 7.65
CA ASP A 60 21.37 5.59 8.90
C ASP A 60 20.63 4.83 10.02
N THR A 61 21.19 3.67 10.38
CA THR A 61 20.67 2.82 11.46
C THR A 61 20.71 3.47 12.84
N ALA A 62 21.61 4.42 13.09
CA ALA A 62 21.75 5.04 14.40
C ALA A 62 20.63 6.06 14.68
N SER A 63 20.23 6.80 13.65
CA SER A 63 19.14 7.78 13.72
C SER A 63 17.81 7.25 13.21
N CYS A 64 17.77 6.03 12.67
CA CYS A 64 16.62 5.44 11.98
C CYS A 64 16.06 6.37 10.89
N SER A 65 16.95 7.07 10.17
CA SER A 65 16.60 8.04 9.15
C SER A 65 17.18 7.66 7.80
N MET A 66 16.63 8.25 6.72
CA MET A 66 17.13 8.06 5.37
C MET A 66 17.51 9.41 4.77
N GLU A 67 18.77 9.51 4.37
CA GLU A 67 19.23 10.61 3.53
C GLU A 67 18.83 10.33 2.08
N VAL A 68 18.24 11.33 1.43
CA VAL A 68 17.76 11.28 0.05
C VAL A 68 18.44 12.39 -0.72
N THR A 69 19.09 12.04 -1.82
CA THR A 69 19.71 13.00 -2.74
C THR A 69 19.05 12.90 -4.11
N MET A 70 18.47 14.02 -4.55
CA MET A 70 17.87 14.18 -5.88
C MET A 70 18.13 15.60 -6.39
N PHE A 71 18.44 15.74 -7.68
CA PHE A 71 18.66 17.04 -8.33
C PHE A 71 19.67 17.96 -7.62
N GLY A 72 20.71 17.38 -6.99
CA GLY A 72 21.73 18.12 -6.25
C GLY A 72 21.28 18.65 -4.88
N GLN A 73 20.08 18.30 -4.43
CA GLN A 73 19.59 18.57 -3.09
C GLN A 73 19.64 17.31 -2.24
N THR A 74 19.99 17.46 -0.97
CA THR A 74 20.02 16.37 0.01
C THR A 74 19.13 16.74 1.20
N HIS A 75 18.20 15.85 1.54
CA HIS A 75 17.29 16.01 2.67
C HIS A 75 17.26 14.70 3.48
N THR A 76 17.00 14.81 4.77
CA THR A 76 16.90 13.65 5.67
C THR A 76 15.45 13.44 6.08
N PHE A 77 14.99 12.21 5.97
CA PHE A 77 13.62 11.80 6.28
C PHE A 77 13.61 10.77 7.40
N ALA A 78 12.55 10.79 8.20
CA ALA A 78 12.23 9.75 9.16
C ALA A 78 10.75 9.42 9.01
N GLY A 79 10.42 8.15 9.11
CA GLY A 79 9.06 7.64 8.93
C GLY A 79 8.95 6.20 9.42
N PRO A 80 7.73 5.64 9.48
CA PRO A 80 7.55 4.25 9.82
C PRO A 80 8.24 3.37 8.77
N LEU A 81 8.89 2.30 9.25
CA LEU A 81 9.40 1.23 8.41
C LEU A 81 8.33 0.15 8.30
N ILE A 82 7.85 -0.09 7.07
CA ILE A 82 6.87 -1.11 6.76
C ILE A 82 7.49 -2.06 5.75
N ASN A 83 7.56 -3.35 6.09
CA ASN A 83 8.28 -4.36 5.29
C ASN A 83 9.76 -3.97 4.95
N GLY A 84 10.40 -3.17 5.81
CA GLY A 84 11.76 -2.66 5.56
C GLY A 84 11.84 -1.39 4.71
N GLU A 85 10.71 -0.90 4.18
CA GLU A 85 10.64 0.33 3.41
C GLU A 85 10.18 1.50 4.28
N MET A 86 10.84 2.65 4.14
CA MET A 86 10.42 3.88 4.82
C MET A 86 9.26 4.49 4.08
N ILE A 87 8.14 4.70 4.78
CA ILE A 87 6.94 5.30 4.21
C ILE A 87 6.88 6.78 4.57
N VAL A 88 6.62 7.61 3.56
CA VAL A 88 6.47 9.07 3.71
C VAL A 88 5.37 9.60 2.80
N ASP A 89 4.91 10.81 3.12
CA ASP A 89 3.96 11.57 2.30
C ASP A 89 4.63 12.08 1.01
N SER A 90 4.04 11.74 -0.15
CA SER A 90 4.46 12.19 -1.48
C SER A 90 4.48 13.71 -1.62
N ALA A 91 3.58 14.44 -0.94
CA ALA A 91 3.48 15.89 -1.02
C ALA A 91 4.70 16.58 -0.40
N VAL A 92 5.26 15.99 0.66
CA VAL A 92 6.50 16.48 1.29
C VAL A 92 7.67 16.36 0.31
N LEU A 93 7.75 15.27 -0.44
CA LEU A 93 8.77 15.08 -1.48
C LEU A 93 8.59 16.06 -2.64
N ALA A 94 7.35 16.22 -3.09
CA ALA A 94 6.98 17.14 -4.16
C ALA A 94 7.40 18.58 -3.85
N ASP A 95 7.11 19.05 -2.63
CA ASP A 95 7.50 20.38 -2.17
C ASP A 95 9.02 20.51 -2.03
N LEU A 96 9.70 19.58 -1.33
CA LEU A 96 11.14 19.69 -1.09
C LEU A 96 11.97 19.63 -2.38
N PHE A 97 11.59 18.79 -3.33
CA PHE A 97 12.31 18.62 -4.60
C PHE A 97 11.73 19.47 -5.73
N GLN A 98 10.65 20.24 -5.48
CA GLN A 98 9.99 21.12 -6.45
C GLN A 98 9.54 20.38 -7.71
N MET A 99 8.85 19.25 -7.51
CA MET A 99 8.37 18.36 -8.57
C MET A 99 6.85 18.17 -8.50
N ASP A 100 6.25 17.74 -9.62
CA ASP A 100 4.87 17.24 -9.57
C ASP A 100 4.82 15.98 -8.68
N GLU A 101 3.89 15.98 -7.73
CA GLU A 101 3.68 14.90 -6.77
C GLU A 101 3.47 13.54 -7.44
N LYS A 102 2.85 13.52 -8.63
CA LYS A 102 2.60 12.29 -9.41
C LYS A 102 3.86 11.55 -9.80
N ASN A 103 5.02 12.22 -9.81
CA ASN A 103 6.30 11.57 -10.04
C ASN A 103 6.69 10.61 -8.90
N PHE A 104 6.13 10.82 -7.71
CA PHE A 104 6.35 9.99 -6.54
C PHE A 104 5.28 8.91 -6.34
N TRP A 105 4.16 8.94 -7.07
CA TRP A 105 3.15 7.90 -6.93
C TRP A 105 3.64 6.53 -7.43
N HIS A 106 3.12 5.46 -6.82
CA HIS A 106 3.26 4.11 -7.32
C HIS A 106 2.25 3.87 -8.45
N ASN A 107 2.74 3.61 -9.66
CA ASN A 107 1.93 3.48 -10.85
C ASN A 107 1.97 2.05 -11.41
N GLU A 108 0.94 1.68 -12.16
CA GLU A 108 0.92 0.41 -12.89
C GLU A 108 2.16 0.29 -13.79
N GLY A 109 2.86 -0.85 -13.68
CA GLY A 109 4.10 -1.11 -14.42
C GLY A 109 5.38 -0.60 -13.77
N ASP A 110 5.30 0.09 -12.62
CA ASP A 110 6.45 0.38 -11.77
C ASP A 110 7.15 -0.91 -11.34
N LYS A 111 8.49 -0.87 -11.23
CA LYS A 111 9.36 -2.04 -10.99
C LYS A 111 9.88 -2.07 -9.56
N PHE A 112 9.33 -2.97 -8.76
CA PHE A 112 9.67 -3.14 -7.35
C PHE A 112 10.66 -4.30 -7.14
N ASP A 113 11.38 -4.28 -6.02
CA ASP A 113 12.41 -5.27 -5.69
C ASP A 113 11.81 -6.65 -5.35
N THR A 114 10.60 -6.67 -4.80
CA THR A 114 9.87 -7.90 -4.43
C THR A 114 8.38 -7.84 -4.79
N ALA A 115 7.71 -9.00 -4.78
CA ALA A 115 6.26 -9.07 -4.90
C ALA A 115 5.53 -8.41 -3.72
N ASP A 116 6.10 -8.47 -2.50
CA ASP A 116 5.57 -7.77 -1.33
C ASP A 116 5.60 -6.25 -1.55
N ASP A 117 6.69 -5.71 -2.10
CA ASP A 117 6.81 -4.26 -2.37
C ASP A 117 5.86 -3.83 -3.50
N ALA A 118 5.68 -4.66 -4.53
CA ALA A 118 4.68 -4.41 -5.57
C ALA A 118 3.25 -4.40 -5.00
N ALA A 119 2.92 -5.35 -4.12
CA ALA A 119 1.64 -5.40 -3.43
C ALA A 119 1.46 -4.22 -2.46
N MET A 120 2.52 -3.80 -1.76
CA MET A 120 2.51 -2.65 -0.86
C MET A 120 2.34 -1.34 -1.63
N GLY A 121 3.06 -1.15 -2.74
CA GLY A 121 2.89 -0.01 -3.63
C GLY A 121 1.47 0.10 -4.18
N PHE A 122 0.86 -1.03 -4.55
CA PHE A 122 -0.56 -1.09 -4.88
C PHE A 122 -1.45 -0.71 -3.68
N GLY A 123 -1.21 -1.32 -2.51
CA GLY A 123 -1.99 -1.08 -1.30
C GLY A 123 -2.01 0.38 -0.87
N LEU A 124 -0.84 1.02 -0.85
CA LEU A 124 -0.69 2.44 -0.51
C LEU A 124 -1.53 3.36 -1.41
N MET A 125 -1.66 3.04 -2.70
CA MET A 125 -2.42 3.87 -3.64
C MET A 125 -3.91 3.55 -3.65
N TYR A 126 -4.30 2.28 -3.48
CA TYR A 126 -5.66 1.83 -3.73
C TYR A 126 -6.47 1.57 -2.47
N ASN A 127 -5.86 1.36 -1.30
CA ASN A 127 -6.60 1.15 -0.05
C ASN A 127 -7.34 2.43 0.40
N PRO A 128 -6.74 3.64 0.38
CA PRO A 128 -7.51 4.86 0.69
C PRO A 128 -8.68 5.09 -0.29
N LYS A 129 -8.52 4.61 -1.54
CA LYS A 129 -9.56 4.68 -2.57
C LYS A 129 -10.64 3.62 -2.35
N SER A 130 -10.29 2.45 -1.81
CA SER A 130 -11.21 1.34 -1.60
C SER A 130 -12.15 1.57 -0.43
N THR A 131 -11.68 2.23 0.62
CA THR A 131 -12.47 2.56 1.81
C THR A 131 -13.38 3.79 1.63
N LYS A 132 -13.18 4.56 0.56
CA LYS A 132 -13.98 5.77 0.30
C LYS A 132 -15.43 5.44 -0.01
N THR A 133 -16.32 5.82 0.89
CA THR A 133 -17.77 5.59 0.74
C THR A 133 -18.42 6.61 -0.20
N SER A 134 -19.49 6.18 -0.86
CA SER A 134 -20.34 7.03 -1.70
C SER A 134 -21.77 6.49 -1.73
N TYR A 135 -22.70 7.24 -2.32
CA TYR A 135 -24.11 6.81 -2.44
C TYR A 135 -24.26 5.42 -3.09
N ASN A 136 -23.48 5.13 -4.15
CA ASN A 136 -23.52 3.85 -4.85
C ASN A 136 -22.65 2.77 -4.19
N TYR A 137 -21.76 3.16 -3.28
CA TYR A 137 -20.78 2.28 -2.63
C TYR A 137 -20.70 2.66 -1.15
N PRO A 138 -21.72 2.33 -0.34
CA PRO A 138 -21.83 2.79 1.04
C PRO A 138 -20.72 2.25 1.95
N ILE A 139 -20.06 1.17 1.55
CA ILE A 139 -18.89 0.59 2.21
C ILE A 139 -17.65 0.66 1.32
N GLY A 140 -17.60 1.59 0.37
CA GLY A 140 -16.52 1.66 -0.60
C GLY A 140 -16.54 0.50 -1.60
N ARG A 141 -15.41 0.24 -2.24
CA ARG A 141 -15.28 -0.78 -3.29
C ARG A 141 -13.90 -1.41 -3.30
N GLU A 142 -13.82 -2.67 -3.73
CA GLU A 142 -12.55 -3.36 -3.88
C GLU A 142 -11.80 -2.92 -5.14
N TYR A 143 -10.48 -3.06 -5.08
CA TYR A 143 -9.57 -2.93 -6.21
C TYR A 143 -8.69 -4.17 -6.24
N GLY A 144 -8.21 -4.56 -7.42
CA GLY A 144 -7.25 -5.64 -7.51
C GLY A 144 -6.33 -5.50 -8.70
N ALA A 145 -5.22 -6.23 -8.68
CA ALA A 145 -4.22 -6.28 -9.74
C ALA A 145 -3.51 -7.64 -9.76
N PHE A 146 -2.89 -7.96 -10.89
CA PHE A 146 -1.89 -9.02 -10.95
C PHE A 146 -0.50 -8.45 -10.70
N ILE A 147 0.37 -9.24 -10.08
CA ILE A 147 1.79 -8.94 -9.95
C ILE A 147 2.56 -9.90 -10.83
N TYR A 148 3.40 -9.35 -11.70
CA TYR A 148 4.23 -10.11 -12.62
C TYR A 148 5.70 -10.01 -12.24
N ASP A 149 6.43 -11.12 -12.39
CA ASP A 149 7.89 -11.14 -12.30
C ASP A 149 8.47 -10.82 -13.68
N GLU A 150 9.07 -9.64 -13.81
CA GLU A 150 9.78 -9.18 -14.99
C GLU A 150 11.29 -9.09 -14.73
N SER A 151 11.79 -9.85 -13.75
CA SER A 151 13.19 -9.83 -13.36
C SER A 151 14.10 -10.33 -14.48
N SER A 152 15.27 -9.70 -14.59
CA SER A 152 16.37 -10.21 -15.39
C SER A 152 17.41 -10.90 -14.49
N ALA A 153 18.44 -11.49 -15.09
CA ALA A 153 19.56 -12.05 -14.34
C ALA A 153 20.30 -11.00 -13.47
N GLU A 154 20.16 -9.71 -13.79
CA GLU A 154 20.90 -8.62 -13.16
C GLU A 154 20.05 -7.78 -12.21
N LYS A 155 18.73 -7.75 -12.40
CA LYS A 155 17.84 -6.88 -11.64
C LYS A 155 16.48 -7.53 -11.40
N ARG A 156 16.06 -7.52 -10.13
CA ARG A 156 14.69 -7.87 -9.74
C ARG A 156 13.72 -6.79 -10.22
N ALA A 157 12.56 -7.20 -10.70
CA ALA A 157 11.53 -6.28 -11.15
C ALA A 157 10.15 -6.94 -11.08
N TYR A 158 9.42 -6.69 -9.99
CA TYR A 158 8.03 -7.08 -9.84
C TYR A 158 7.14 -5.91 -10.19
N THR A 159 6.09 -6.12 -10.98
CA THR A 159 5.19 -5.04 -11.41
C THR A 159 3.74 -5.41 -11.14
N PHE A 160 2.98 -4.51 -10.51
CA PHE A 160 1.52 -4.65 -10.48
C PHE A 160 0.93 -4.09 -11.78
N ARG A 161 -0.05 -4.80 -12.34
CA ARG A 161 -0.72 -4.48 -13.60
C ARG A 161 -2.17 -4.93 -13.60
N ASN A 162 -2.92 -4.46 -14.59
CA ASN A 162 -4.34 -4.73 -14.76
C ASN A 162 -5.16 -4.27 -13.56
N VAL A 163 -4.88 -3.06 -13.06
CA VAL A 163 -5.64 -2.50 -11.94
C VAL A 163 -7.11 -2.45 -12.31
N THR A 164 -7.91 -3.21 -11.58
CA THR A 164 -9.33 -3.41 -11.85
C THR A 164 -10.14 -2.89 -10.68
N LYS A 165 -11.21 -2.17 -10.98
CA LYS A 165 -12.14 -1.67 -9.96
C LYS A 165 -13.27 -2.70 -9.77
N GLY A 166 -13.39 -3.24 -8.57
CA GLY A 166 -14.42 -4.18 -8.16
C GLY A 166 -15.70 -3.49 -7.66
N ASN A 167 -16.57 -4.26 -7.04
CA ASN A 167 -17.77 -3.81 -6.34
C ASN A 167 -17.49 -3.69 -4.84
N GLN A 168 -18.54 -3.59 -4.02
CA GLN A 168 -18.41 -3.42 -2.56
C GLN A 168 -17.90 -4.66 -1.82
N ASP A 169 -17.97 -5.83 -2.46
CA ASP A 169 -17.81 -7.16 -1.86
C ASP A 169 -16.93 -8.09 -2.71
N SER A 170 -16.42 -7.62 -3.85
CA SER A 170 -15.64 -8.44 -4.76
C SER A 170 -14.92 -7.63 -5.83
N VAL A 171 -13.75 -8.11 -6.26
CA VAL A 171 -13.11 -7.69 -7.51
C VAL A 171 -12.88 -8.89 -8.43
N GLN A 172 -13.32 -8.77 -9.69
CA GLN A 172 -13.09 -9.78 -10.72
C GLN A 172 -11.97 -9.31 -11.65
N LEU A 173 -10.77 -9.87 -11.49
CA LEU A 173 -9.65 -9.57 -12.37
C LEU A 173 -9.86 -10.17 -13.77
N PRO A 174 -9.31 -9.53 -14.82
CA PRO A 174 -9.27 -10.14 -16.15
C PRO A 174 -8.44 -11.43 -16.15
N SER A 175 -8.37 -12.13 -17.28
CA SER A 175 -7.40 -13.22 -17.42
C SER A 175 -5.96 -12.68 -17.34
N PRO A 176 -5.03 -13.37 -16.63
CA PRO A 176 -3.63 -12.99 -16.61
C PRO A 176 -3.03 -12.93 -18.02
N ASP A 177 -2.09 -12.00 -18.23
CA ASP A 177 -1.32 -11.91 -19.48
C ASP A 177 -0.46 -13.15 -19.64
N LYS A 178 -0.75 -13.95 -20.67
CA LYS A 178 -0.08 -15.22 -20.95
C LYS A 178 1.39 -15.06 -21.35
N ASN A 179 1.82 -13.85 -21.70
CA ASN A 179 3.19 -13.56 -22.10
C ASN A 179 4.07 -13.08 -20.94
N ARG A 180 3.52 -13.01 -19.72
CA ARG A 180 4.22 -12.55 -18.52
C ARG A 180 4.25 -13.66 -17.48
N LEU A 181 5.30 -13.70 -16.68
CA LEU A 181 5.39 -14.63 -15.56
C LEU A 181 4.55 -14.09 -14.40
N LEU A 182 3.40 -14.70 -14.14
CA LEU A 182 2.56 -14.34 -13.00
C LEU A 182 3.27 -14.72 -11.69
N ALA A 183 3.45 -13.74 -10.81
CA ALA A 183 4.13 -13.91 -9.53
C ALA A 183 3.14 -13.98 -8.36
N ALA A 184 2.09 -13.16 -8.41
CA ALA A 184 1.06 -13.06 -7.38
C ALA A 184 -0.18 -12.29 -7.90
N TRP A 185 -1.20 -12.18 -7.05
CA TRP A 185 -2.31 -11.25 -7.23
C TRP A 185 -2.52 -10.48 -5.92
N VAL A 186 -3.09 -9.28 -6.01
CA VAL A 186 -3.36 -8.42 -4.86
C VAL A 186 -4.73 -7.78 -4.97
N HIS A 187 -5.43 -7.62 -3.86
CA HIS A 187 -6.64 -6.82 -3.78
C HIS A 187 -6.73 -6.00 -2.50
N THR A 188 -7.65 -5.04 -2.49
CA THR A 188 -8.02 -4.26 -1.32
C THR A 188 -9.47 -4.54 -0.95
N HIS A 189 -9.79 -4.51 0.33
CA HIS A 189 -11.19 -4.53 0.77
C HIS A 189 -11.80 -3.12 0.83
N GLY A 190 -13.13 -3.04 0.81
CA GLY A 190 -13.87 -1.83 1.10
C GLY A 190 -13.78 -1.43 2.59
N ALA A 191 -14.48 -0.37 2.99
CA ALA A 191 -14.59 0.06 4.38
C ALA A 191 -15.18 -1.03 5.29
N SER A 192 -14.77 -1.02 6.56
CA SER A 192 -15.28 -1.95 7.58
C SER A 192 -16.80 -1.91 7.66
N SER A 193 -17.43 -3.10 7.66
CA SER A 193 -18.88 -3.26 7.69
C SER A 193 -19.29 -4.42 8.60
N PRO A 194 -20.39 -4.31 9.36
CA PRO A 194 -20.92 -5.45 10.11
C PRO A 194 -21.35 -6.64 9.24
N GLN A 195 -21.49 -6.44 7.92
CA GLN A 195 -21.91 -7.48 6.97
C GLN A 195 -20.76 -8.39 6.52
N TYR A 196 -19.50 -7.94 6.65
CA TYR A 196 -18.34 -8.62 6.10
C TYR A 196 -17.20 -8.66 7.12
N GLU A 197 -16.42 -9.73 7.10
CA GLU A 197 -15.16 -9.81 7.82
C GLU A 197 -14.05 -9.10 7.02
N SER A 198 -14.18 -7.78 6.84
CA SER A 198 -13.32 -6.94 5.97
C SER A 198 -11.83 -6.97 6.33
N GLU A 199 -11.47 -7.51 7.49
CA GLU A 199 -10.08 -7.63 7.93
C GLU A 199 -9.45 -8.99 7.62
N LYS A 200 -10.18 -9.95 7.03
CA LYS A 200 -9.70 -11.32 6.86
C LYS A 200 -9.80 -11.75 5.41
N PHE A 201 -8.89 -12.62 4.98
CA PHE A 201 -9.07 -13.34 3.73
C PHE A 201 -10.34 -14.20 3.80
N SER A 202 -11.00 -14.33 2.66
CA SER A 202 -12.00 -15.38 2.42
C SER A 202 -11.31 -16.68 2.01
N GLY A 203 -11.81 -17.81 2.51
CA GLY A 203 -11.28 -19.14 2.20
C GLY A 203 -11.92 -19.74 0.95
N CYS A 204 -12.83 -20.68 1.17
CA CYS A 204 -13.68 -21.30 0.16
C CYS A 204 -15.14 -20.99 0.46
N ILE A 205 -15.69 -20.03 -0.27
CA ILE A 205 -17.12 -19.71 -0.27
C ILE A 205 -17.80 -20.64 -1.28
N VAL A 206 -18.81 -21.37 -0.83
CA VAL A 206 -19.54 -22.33 -1.67
C VAL A 206 -20.91 -21.76 -2.02
N ASP A 207 -21.11 -21.57 -3.31
CA ASP A 207 -22.38 -21.13 -3.89
C ASP A 207 -22.94 -22.19 -4.85
N PHE A 208 -24.15 -21.94 -5.36
CA PHE A 208 -24.77 -22.77 -6.40
C PHE A 208 -25.33 -21.89 -7.51
N ASP A 209 -25.10 -22.27 -8.76
CA ASP A 209 -25.74 -21.59 -9.89
C ASP A 209 -27.23 -21.91 -9.98
N THR A 210 -27.93 -21.28 -10.93
CA THR A 210 -29.37 -21.48 -11.15
C THR A 210 -29.75 -22.91 -11.54
N ASN A 211 -28.79 -23.74 -11.95
CA ASN A 211 -28.98 -25.15 -12.28
C ASN A 211 -28.55 -26.08 -11.13
N GLY A 212 -28.18 -25.54 -9.97
CA GLY A 212 -27.71 -26.30 -8.81
C GLY A 212 -26.27 -26.79 -8.94
N LYS A 213 -25.47 -26.28 -9.88
CA LYS A 213 -24.04 -26.59 -9.98
C LYS A 213 -23.28 -25.83 -8.90
N LYS A 214 -22.50 -26.55 -8.11
CA LYS A 214 -21.60 -25.98 -7.10
C LYS A 214 -20.60 -25.01 -7.76
N ILE A 215 -20.53 -23.80 -7.22
CA ILE A 215 -19.53 -22.78 -7.51
C ILE A 215 -18.70 -22.58 -6.24
N GLU A 216 -17.39 -22.40 -6.40
CA GLU A 216 -16.49 -22.18 -5.28
C GLU A 216 -15.68 -20.92 -5.56
N ASN A 217 -15.75 -19.97 -4.65
CA ASN A 217 -15.14 -18.64 -4.73
C ASN A 217 -14.33 -18.36 -3.46
N GLY A 218 -13.75 -17.16 -3.38
CA GLY A 218 -12.95 -16.69 -2.25
C GLY A 218 -11.46 -16.67 -2.53
N ASP A 219 -10.73 -15.94 -1.71
CA ASP A 219 -9.31 -15.62 -1.93
C ASP A 219 -8.47 -16.89 -1.92
N GLY A 220 -8.77 -17.83 -1.03
CA GLY A 220 -8.12 -19.13 -0.98
C GLY A 220 -8.33 -19.96 -2.25
N VAL A 221 -9.57 -20.01 -2.75
CA VAL A 221 -9.87 -20.73 -4.01
C VAL A 221 -9.19 -20.06 -5.20
N TYR A 222 -9.19 -18.73 -5.25
CA TYR A 222 -8.58 -17.97 -6.34
C TYR A 222 -7.05 -18.10 -6.36
N THR A 223 -6.42 -18.03 -5.18
CA THR A 223 -4.97 -18.26 -4.99
C THR A 223 -4.57 -19.66 -5.46
N LEU A 224 -5.37 -20.69 -5.13
CA LEU A 224 -5.14 -22.05 -5.60
C LEU A 224 -5.31 -22.22 -7.10
N LEU A 225 -6.33 -21.57 -7.69
CA LEU A 225 -6.60 -21.62 -9.12
C LEU A 225 -5.47 -21.01 -9.94
N LEU A 226 -4.94 -19.87 -9.49
CA LEU A 226 -3.82 -19.20 -10.16
C LEU A 226 -2.46 -19.87 -9.89
N GLY A 227 -2.33 -20.60 -8.77
CA GLY A 227 -1.07 -21.24 -8.39
C GLY A 227 0.02 -20.26 -7.97
N VAL A 228 -0.36 -19.08 -7.50
CA VAL A 228 0.53 -17.98 -7.05
C VAL A 228 0.02 -17.41 -5.73
N ASP A 229 0.87 -16.69 -5.01
CA ASP A 229 0.47 -16.10 -3.72
C ASP A 229 -0.56 -14.97 -3.93
N GLY A 230 -1.44 -14.77 -2.95
CA GLY A 230 -2.46 -13.72 -2.93
C GLY A 230 -2.18 -12.71 -1.83
N TYR A 231 -2.45 -11.43 -2.08
CA TYR A 231 -2.27 -10.37 -1.10
C TYR A 231 -3.57 -9.63 -0.86
N VAL A 232 -3.81 -9.23 0.39
CA VAL A 232 -4.92 -8.34 0.73
C VAL A 232 -4.42 -7.16 1.55
N ILE A 233 -4.95 -5.98 1.25
CA ILE A 233 -4.86 -4.79 2.11
C ILE A 233 -6.26 -4.45 2.61
N THR A 234 -6.39 -4.36 3.93
CA THR A 234 -7.68 -4.21 4.61
C THR A 234 -7.94 -2.76 5.03
N PRO A 235 -9.19 -2.38 5.32
CA PRO A 235 -9.54 -1.01 5.70
C PRO A 235 -8.85 -0.51 6.97
N SER A 236 -8.42 -1.39 7.89
CA SER A 236 -7.62 -0.97 9.06
C SER A 236 -6.12 -0.82 8.78
N GLY A 237 -5.68 -1.08 7.54
CA GLY A 237 -4.28 -1.04 7.14
C GLY A 237 -3.52 -2.35 7.39
N SER A 238 -4.21 -3.48 7.57
CA SER A 238 -3.52 -4.77 7.62
C SER A 238 -3.14 -5.22 6.21
N PHE A 239 -1.89 -5.59 6.03
CA PHE A 239 -1.31 -6.05 4.78
C PHE A 239 -0.85 -7.49 4.97
N LYS A 240 -1.45 -8.40 4.22
CA LYS A 240 -1.30 -9.85 4.42
C LYS A 240 -1.05 -10.55 3.11
N CYS A 241 -0.39 -11.70 3.21
CA CYS A 241 -0.16 -12.61 2.11
C CYS A 241 -0.76 -13.98 2.45
N LEU A 242 -1.51 -14.55 1.53
CA LEU A 242 -2.00 -15.92 1.53
C LEU A 242 -1.14 -16.74 0.57
N SER A 243 -0.46 -17.76 1.10
CA SER A 243 0.40 -18.61 0.30
C SER A 243 -0.40 -19.49 -0.67
N LYS A 244 0.12 -19.65 -1.89
CA LYS A 244 -0.31 -20.65 -2.88
C LYS A 244 -0.28 -22.10 -2.39
N LEU A 245 0.42 -22.35 -1.29
CA LEU A 245 0.48 -23.66 -0.65
C LEU A 245 -0.70 -23.94 0.27
N TRP A 246 -1.60 -22.96 0.48
CA TRP A 246 -2.82 -23.12 1.26
C TRP A 246 -3.58 -24.36 0.82
N LYS A 247 -4.10 -25.12 1.77
CA LYS A 247 -4.90 -26.32 1.49
C LYS A 247 -6.37 -26.00 1.68
N LYS A 248 -7.11 -26.16 0.58
CA LYS A 248 -8.55 -25.96 0.54
C LYS A 248 -9.24 -26.79 1.61
N ARG A 249 -10.09 -26.13 2.37
CA ARG A 249 -10.96 -26.67 3.42
C ARG A 249 -12.30 -25.94 3.33
N ASP A 250 -13.35 -26.53 3.89
CA ASP A 250 -14.67 -25.91 3.99
C ASP A 250 -14.65 -24.84 5.10
N ILE A 251 -14.01 -23.71 4.80
CA ILE A 251 -13.88 -22.54 5.67
C ILE A 251 -14.08 -21.28 4.84
N GLU A 252 -15.11 -20.48 5.16
CA GLU A 252 -15.44 -19.28 4.39
C GLU A 252 -14.55 -18.09 4.74
N ILE A 253 -14.14 -17.98 6.01
CA ILE A 253 -13.31 -16.90 6.53
C ILE A 253 -12.00 -17.49 7.05
N LEU A 254 -10.88 -17.09 6.47
CA LEU A 254 -9.55 -17.54 6.89
C LEU A 254 -9.09 -16.75 8.12
N PRO A 255 -8.79 -17.41 9.24
CA PRO A 255 -8.25 -16.72 10.40
C PRO A 255 -6.79 -16.32 10.17
N ASP A 256 -6.38 -15.21 10.77
CA ASP A 256 -5.01 -14.69 10.64
C ASP A 256 -3.93 -15.61 11.22
N ASN A 257 -4.32 -16.56 12.07
CA ASN A 257 -3.41 -17.58 12.61
C ASN A 257 -3.31 -18.82 11.72
N ASP A 258 -3.93 -18.82 10.54
CA ASP A 258 -3.76 -19.90 9.57
C ASP A 258 -2.29 -19.95 9.11
N PRO A 259 -1.67 -21.14 9.06
CA PRO A 259 -0.25 -21.26 8.69
C PRO A 259 0.06 -20.81 7.25
N ALA A 260 -0.95 -20.68 6.38
CA ALA A 260 -0.76 -20.13 5.04
C ALA A 260 -0.86 -18.60 4.99
N VAL A 261 -1.32 -17.95 6.07
CA VAL A 261 -1.45 -16.49 6.15
C VAL A 261 -0.21 -15.91 6.82
N ARG A 262 0.46 -15.00 6.13
CA ARG A 262 1.54 -14.18 6.65
C ARG A 262 1.07 -12.74 6.77
N ILE A 263 1.06 -12.21 7.99
CA ILE A 263 0.86 -10.78 8.23
C ILE A 263 2.18 -10.08 7.92
N ILE A 264 2.18 -9.16 6.96
CA ILE A 264 3.34 -8.37 6.56
C ILE A 264 3.40 -7.07 7.36
N ALA A 265 2.25 -6.41 7.51
CA ALA A 265 2.10 -5.22 8.33
C ALA A 265 0.66 -5.12 8.89
N ASN A 266 0.49 -4.34 9.96
CA ASN A 266 -0.83 -4.09 10.59
C ASN A 266 -1.21 -2.60 10.61
N ASN A 267 -0.41 -1.78 9.95
CA ASN A 267 -0.41 -0.33 10.11
C ASN A 267 -0.01 0.35 8.80
N LEU A 268 -0.40 -0.24 7.66
CA LEU A 268 -0.31 0.47 6.40
C LEU A 268 -1.18 1.73 6.48
N PRO A 269 -0.69 2.91 6.05
CA PRO A 269 -1.52 4.09 5.95
C PRO A 269 -2.75 3.83 5.05
N HIS A 270 -3.90 4.40 5.42
CA HIS A 270 -5.20 4.10 4.80
C HIS A 270 -6.18 5.27 4.90
#